data_AF-A0A923B6Q0-F1
#
_entry.id   AF-A0A923B6Q0-F1
#
_cell.length_a   1.000
_cell.length_b   1.000
_cell.length_c   1.000
_cell.angle_alpha   90.00
_cell.angle_beta   90.00
_cell.angle_gamma   90.00
#
_symmetry.space_group_name_H-M   'P 1'
#
loop_
_entity.id
_entity.type
_entity.pdbx_description
1 polymer ?
#
loop_
_entity_poly.entity_id
_entity_poly.type
_entity_poly.pdbx_seq_one_letter_code
_entity_poly.pdbx_strand_id
1 'polypeptide(L)'
;MAFDWLTASTNARTELYRACKRVVDGHYVGDWPKFMNVVFDGKFAAGIGFLDNFRTGRIGRPKAAALARWLSIHHTQEASLLAARIAALDDVSPCAWDELCTERAERGRLSITRLNDLAIVGFAHTKAEMAVRLRLGEEFCLRFDSPHQGHAFAMQCVRGAWHVLPLSPTCSIVSISKGIVTLPRDEQDGTVIPLADHEDGGKVGFIMAVSISPFPDDLIDRLAIDGAFDRPTLDGIARSIAASDNVALHEANALII
;
A
#
# COMPACT_ATOMS: atom_id res chain seq x y z
N MET A 1 -18.80 -9.46 -6.18
CA MET A 1 -17.55 -10.06 -6.73
C MET A 1 -16.98 -11.02 -5.70
N ALA A 2 -16.31 -12.10 -6.12
CA ALA A 2 -15.64 -13.00 -5.18
C ALA A 2 -14.39 -12.29 -4.62
N PHE A 3 -14.19 -12.34 -3.30
CA PHE A 3 -13.00 -11.78 -2.65
C PHE A 3 -11.74 -12.49 -3.13
N ASP A 4 -10.72 -11.73 -3.53
CA ASP A 4 -9.48 -12.31 -4.06
C ASP A 4 -8.55 -12.74 -2.92
N TRP A 5 -8.56 -14.05 -2.65
CA TRP A 5 -7.73 -14.65 -1.61
C TRP A 5 -6.23 -14.70 -1.94
N LEU A 6 -5.83 -14.45 -3.20
CA LEU A 6 -4.43 -14.35 -3.60
C LEU A 6 -3.80 -13.00 -3.25
N THR A 7 -4.63 -12.01 -2.92
CA THR A 7 -4.20 -10.67 -2.47
C THR A 7 -4.65 -10.35 -1.04
N ALA A 8 -5.33 -11.28 -0.37
CA ALA A 8 -5.89 -11.11 0.97
C ALA A 8 -4.89 -10.63 2.04
N SER A 9 -5.35 -9.68 2.86
CA SER A 9 -4.65 -9.16 4.03
C SER A 9 -4.51 -10.22 5.14
N THR A 10 -3.64 -9.95 6.13
CA THR A 10 -3.51 -10.79 7.33
C THR A 10 -4.80 -10.80 8.16
N ASN A 11 -5.52 -9.68 8.22
CA ASN A 11 -6.78 -9.56 8.93
C ASN A 11 -7.89 -10.38 8.25
N ALA A 12 -8.01 -10.30 6.92
CA ALA A 12 -8.97 -11.12 6.16
C ALA A 12 -8.70 -12.63 6.35
N ARG A 13 -7.42 -13.03 6.38
CA ARG A 13 -7.02 -14.42 6.67
C ARG A 13 -7.26 -14.83 8.13
N THR A 14 -7.27 -13.89 9.07
CA THR A 14 -7.64 -14.12 10.46
C THR A 14 -9.15 -14.32 10.61
N GLU A 15 -9.97 -13.56 9.88
CA GLU A 15 -11.42 -13.81 9.79
C GLU A 15 -11.73 -15.15 9.15
N LEU A 16 -10.97 -15.56 8.14
CA LEU A 16 -11.07 -16.91 7.58
C LEU A 16 -10.81 -17.99 8.64
N TYR A 17 -9.80 -17.81 9.51
CA TYR A 17 -9.57 -18.73 10.63
C TYR A 17 -10.79 -18.80 11.56
N ARG A 18 -11.36 -17.65 11.93
CA ARG A 18 -12.54 -17.61 12.82
C ARG A 18 -13.74 -18.33 12.18
N ALA A 19 -13.94 -18.16 10.88
CA ALA A 19 -14.97 -18.86 10.11
C ALA A 19 -14.74 -20.37 10.06
N CYS A 20 -13.54 -20.81 9.71
CA CYS A 20 -13.17 -22.22 9.72
C CYS A 20 -13.29 -22.82 11.13
N LYS A 21 -12.89 -22.09 12.18
CA LYS A 21 -12.99 -22.56 13.58
C LYS A 21 -14.43 -22.86 13.96
N ARG A 22 -15.39 -22.00 13.60
CA ARG A 22 -16.82 -22.26 13.86
C ARG A 22 -17.30 -23.54 13.18
N VAL A 23 -16.86 -23.78 11.96
CA VAL A 23 -17.16 -25.04 11.23
C VAL A 23 -16.49 -26.24 11.91
N VAL A 24 -15.23 -26.12 12.31
CA VAL A 24 -14.49 -27.20 12.97
C VAL A 24 -15.11 -27.54 14.32
N ASP A 25 -15.45 -26.56 15.14
CA ASP A 25 -16.08 -26.78 16.44
C ASP A 25 -17.48 -27.40 16.27
N GLY A 26 -18.26 -26.93 15.29
CA GLY A 26 -19.65 -27.36 15.09
C GLY A 26 -19.82 -28.69 14.34
N HIS A 27 -18.98 -28.98 13.35
CA HIS A 27 -19.13 -30.14 12.45
C HIS A 27 -18.02 -31.19 12.59
N TYR A 28 -16.87 -30.80 13.14
CA TYR A 28 -15.71 -31.67 13.31
C TYR A 28 -15.30 -31.83 14.78
N VAL A 29 -16.08 -31.27 15.73
CA VAL A 29 -15.86 -31.39 17.19
C VAL A 29 -14.44 -30.96 17.60
N GLY A 30 -13.92 -29.90 16.97
CA GLY A 30 -12.56 -29.41 17.24
C GLY A 30 -11.44 -30.14 16.46
N ASP A 31 -11.75 -31.18 15.68
CA ASP A 31 -10.77 -31.98 14.92
C ASP A 31 -10.28 -31.26 13.66
N TRP A 32 -9.30 -30.38 13.86
CA TRP A 32 -8.62 -29.67 12.78
C TRP A 32 -7.92 -30.59 11.76
N PRO A 33 -7.17 -31.63 12.15
CA PRO A 33 -6.58 -32.56 11.19
C PRO A 33 -7.61 -33.17 10.23
N LYS A 34 -8.75 -33.65 10.74
CA LYS A 34 -9.82 -34.22 9.92
C LYS A 34 -10.40 -33.18 8.96
N PHE A 35 -10.69 -31.98 9.46
CA PHE A 35 -11.17 -30.88 8.61
C PHE A 35 -10.17 -30.54 7.49
N MET A 36 -8.88 -30.41 7.80
CA MET A 36 -7.85 -30.07 6.82
C MET A 36 -7.68 -31.14 5.75
N ASN A 37 -7.78 -32.42 6.12
CA ASN A 37 -7.77 -33.52 5.15
C ASN A 37 -8.94 -33.44 4.17
N VAL A 38 -10.14 -33.09 4.65
CA VAL A 38 -11.33 -32.91 3.79
C VAL A 38 -11.18 -31.72 2.85
N VAL A 39 -10.64 -30.60 3.34
CA VAL A 39 -10.47 -29.37 2.53
C VAL A 39 -9.38 -29.55 1.47
N PHE A 40 -8.24 -30.10 1.86
CA PHE A 40 -7.05 -30.14 1.00
C PHE A 40 -6.93 -31.42 0.20
N ASP A 41 -7.75 -32.44 0.45
CA ASP A 41 -7.76 -33.70 -0.29
C ASP A 41 -6.35 -34.33 -0.35
N GLY A 42 -5.63 -34.28 0.77
CA GLY A 42 -4.24 -34.76 0.90
C GLY A 42 -3.18 -33.96 0.14
N LYS A 43 -3.54 -32.91 -0.62
CA LYS A 43 -2.59 -32.12 -1.43
C LYS A 43 -1.70 -31.19 -0.63
N PHE A 44 -2.06 -30.91 0.62
CA PHE A 44 -1.27 -30.08 1.51
C PHE A 44 -1.05 -30.79 2.84
N ALA A 45 0.21 -31.07 3.16
CA ALA A 45 0.59 -31.41 4.52
C ALA A 45 0.46 -30.17 5.42
N ALA A 46 -0.32 -30.27 6.50
CA ALA A 46 -0.29 -29.28 7.57
C ALA A 46 1.04 -29.43 8.30
N GLY A 47 2.03 -28.61 7.94
CA GLY A 47 3.32 -28.57 8.63
C GLY A 47 3.17 -28.17 10.10
N ILE A 48 4.23 -28.39 10.88
CA ILE A 48 4.29 -28.00 12.30
C ILE A 48 3.99 -26.49 12.43
N GLY A 49 3.14 -26.11 13.37
CA GLY A 49 2.76 -24.71 13.61
C GLY A 49 1.76 -24.11 12.61
N PHE A 50 1.19 -24.93 11.70
CA PHE A 50 0.19 -24.45 10.73
C PHE A 50 -1.00 -23.75 11.40
N LEU A 51 -1.55 -24.32 12.48
CA LEU A 51 -2.71 -23.74 13.18
C LEU A 51 -2.39 -22.42 13.85
N ASP A 52 -1.19 -22.26 14.42
CA ASP A 52 -0.76 -20.98 14.99
C ASP A 52 -0.59 -19.90 13.91
N ASN A 53 -0.03 -20.27 12.76
CA ASN A 53 0.04 -19.39 11.60
C ASN A 53 -1.36 -19.06 11.08
N PHE A 54 -2.29 -20.01 11.09
CA PHE A 54 -3.66 -19.74 10.63
C PHE A 54 -4.41 -18.82 11.58
N ARG A 55 -4.32 -19.08 12.87
CA ARG A 55 -4.91 -18.25 13.93
C ARG A 55 -4.46 -16.79 13.87
N THR A 56 -3.23 -16.56 13.42
CA THR A 56 -2.63 -15.22 13.26
C THR A 56 -2.68 -14.68 11.83
N GLY A 57 -3.41 -15.33 10.91
CA GLY A 57 -3.57 -14.89 9.52
C GLY A 57 -2.33 -15.04 8.62
N ARG A 58 -1.26 -15.66 9.12
CA ARG A 58 0.03 -15.86 8.43
C ARG A 58 0.06 -17.08 7.51
N ILE A 59 -1.07 -17.76 7.28
CA ILE A 59 -1.13 -18.85 6.30
C ILE A 59 -0.86 -18.38 4.87
N GLY A 60 -0.23 -19.26 4.08
CA GLY A 60 -0.01 -19.00 2.66
C GLY A 60 -1.31 -18.74 1.91
N ARG A 61 -1.31 -17.73 1.04
CA ARG A 61 -2.48 -17.28 0.26
C ARG A 61 -3.15 -18.39 -0.57
N PRO A 62 -2.42 -19.32 -1.21
CA PRO A 62 -3.04 -20.46 -1.90
C PRO A 62 -3.86 -21.37 -0.97
N LYS A 63 -3.40 -21.57 0.28
CA LYS A 63 -4.14 -22.37 1.28
C LYS A 63 -5.38 -21.62 1.76
N ALA A 64 -5.28 -20.30 1.96
CA ALA A 64 -6.43 -19.46 2.29
C ALA A 64 -7.51 -19.52 1.20
N ALA A 65 -7.11 -19.41 -0.07
CA ALA A 65 -8.02 -19.52 -1.21
C ALA A 65 -8.74 -20.88 -1.27
N ALA A 66 -8.02 -21.97 -1.03
CA ALA A 66 -8.61 -23.31 -1.00
C ALA A 66 -9.63 -23.47 0.14
N LEU A 67 -9.30 -23.00 1.35
CA LEU A 67 -10.21 -23.01 2.51
C LEU A 67 -11.47 -22.18 2.25
N ALA A 68 -11.31 -20.96 1.72
CA ALA A 68 -12.43 -20.09 1.43
C ALA A 68 -13.33 -20.64 0.32
N ARG A 69 -12.75 -21.25 -0.72
CA ARG A 69 -13.49 -21.95 -1.77
C ARG A 69 -14.29 -23.11 -1.17
N TRP A 70 -13.68 -23.92 -0.32
CA TRP A 70 -14.37 -25.03 0.33
C TRP A 70 -15.54 -24.54 1.20
N LEU A 71 -15.34 -23.48 2.00
CA LEU A 71 -16.43 -22.84 2.76
C LEU A 71 -17.56 -22.36 1.85
N SER A 72 -17.24 -21.73 0.72
CA SER A 72 -18.26 -21.23 -0.21
C SER A 72 -19.13 -22.31 -0.83
N ILE A 73 -18.62 -23.54 -0.93
CA ILE A 73 -19.32 -24.70 -1.51
C ILE A 73 -20.10 -25.46 -0.44
N HIS A 74 -19.48 -25.70 0.73
CA HIS A 74 -20.02 -26.62 1.74
C HIS A 74 -20.70 -25.93 2.93
N HIS A 75 -20.37 -24.66 3.21
CA HIS A 75 -20.89 -23.88 4.34
C HIS A 75 -21.27 -22.46 3.87
N THR A 76 -22.22 -22.38 2.94
CA THR A 76 -22.64 -21.12 2.28
C THR A 76 -23.03 -20.02 3.26
N GLN A 77 -23.71 -20.34 4.36
CA GLN A 77 -24.06 -19.36 5.39
C GLN A 77 -22.82 -18.75 6.06
N GLU A 78 -21.85 -19.59 6.45
CA GLU A 78 -20.61 -19.13 7.08
C GLU A 78 -19.76 -18.34 6.08
N ALA A 79 -19.77 -18.73 4.80
CA ALA A 79 -19.11 -18.00 3.72
C ALA A 79 -19.73 -16.61 3.50
N SER A 80 -21.06 -16.47 3.55
CA SER A 80 -21.75 -15.18 3.47
C SER A 80 -21.43 -14.28 4.66
N LEU A 81 -21.42 -14.83 5.89
CA LEU A 81 -21.02 -14.09 7.09
C LEU A 81 -19.55 -13.69 7.06
N LEU A 82 -18.67 -14.56 6.55
CA LEU A 82 -17.27 -14.24 6.34
C LEU A 82 -17.12 -13.10 5.33
N ALA A 83 -17.84 -13.12 4.22
CA ALA A 83 -17.82 -12.04 3.24
C ALA A 83 -18.26 -10.71 3.86
N ALA A 84 -19.32 -10.71 4.68
CA ALA A 84 -19.76 -9.50 5.39
C ALA A 84 -18.71 -8.99 6.39
N ARG A 85 -18.06 -9.88 7.14
CA ARG A 85 -16.98 -9.52 8.07
C ARG A 85 -15.75 -8.98 7.36
N ILE A 86 -15.37 -9.57 6.22
CA ILE A 86 -14.27 -9.06 5.40
C ILE A 86 -14.63 -7.68 4.83
N ALA A 87 -15.84 -7.51 4.31
CA ALA A 87 -16.30 -6.20 3.85
C ALA A 87 -16.30 -5.15 4.98
N ALA A 88 -16.58 -5.55 6.21
CA ALA A 88 -16.50 -4.69 7.39
C ALA A 88 -15.07 -4.46 7.90
N LEU A 89 -14.14 -5.40 7.69
CA LEU A 89 -12.71 -5.17 7.92
C LEU A 89 -12.18 -4.10 6.97
N ASP A 90 -12.72 -4.10 5.76
CA ASP A 90 -12.19 -3.26 4.70
C ASP A 90 -12.89 -1.90 4.59
N ASP A 91 -14.01 -1.61 5.30
CA ASP A 91 -14.87 -0.39 5.18
C ASP A 91 -14.47 0.48 3.98
N VAL A 92 -14.66 -0.12 2.79
CA VAL A 92 -13.99 0.24 1.51
C VAL A 92 -14.69 1.43 0.87
N SER A 93 -15.38 2.25 1.66
CA SER A 93 -15.73 3.55 1.15
C SER A 93 -14.40 4.28 0.99
N PRO A 94 -14.04 4.71 -0.24
CA PRO A 94 -12.86 5.54 -0.44
C PRO A 94 -12.86 6.61 0.65
N CYS A 95 -11.76 6.74 1.39
CA CYS A 95 -11.67 7.88 2.30
C CYS A 95 -11.57 9.15 1.44
N ALA A 96 -11.81 10.32 2.04
CA ALA A 96 -11.79 11.57 1.27
C ALA A 96 -10.44 11.79 0.57
N TRP A 97 -9.37 11.19 1.10
CA TRP A 97 -8.06 11.17 0.45
C TRP A 97 -8.02 10.35 -0.84
N ASP A 98 -8.60 9.15 -0.85
CA ASP A 98 -8.63 8.30 -2.04
C ASP A 98 -9.49 8.92 -3.14
N GLU A 99 -10.61 9.55 -2.77
CA GLU A 99 -11.47 10.32 -3.69
C GLU A 99 -10.69 11.50 -4.28
N LEU A 100 -10.05 12.30 -3.43
CA LEU A 100 -9.25 13.45 -3.83
C LEU A 100 -8.12 13.06 -4.78
N CYS A 101 -7.40 11.97 -4.50
CA CYS A 101 -6.35 11.48 -5.38
C CYS A 101 -6.91 11.02 -6.72
N THR A 102 -8.04 10.31 -6.72
CA THR A 102 -8.69 9.83 -7.95
C THR A 102 -9.14 10.99 -8.84
N GLU A 103 -9.63 12.08 -8.25
CA GLU A 103 -10.15 13.24 -8.96
C GLU A 103 -9.07 14.21 -9.42
N ARG A 104 -8.04 14.46 -8.60
CA ARG A 104 -7.08 15.55 -8.80
C ARG A 104 -5.65 15.12 -9.11
N ALA A 105 -5.26 13.86 -8.90
CA ALA A 105 -3.87 13.47 -9.10
C ALA A 105 -3.52 13.41 -10.60
N GLU A 106 -2.51 14.19 -10.98
CA GLU A 106 -2.00 14.23 -12.34
C GLU A 106 -0.89 13.20 -12.56
N ARG A 107 -0.91 12.53 -13.72
CA ARG A 107 0.17 11.62 -14.16
C ARG A 107 1.20 12.35 -15.01
N GLY A 108 2.43 11.82 -14.98
CA GLY A 108 3.47 12.14 -15.98
C GLY A 108 4.48 13.20 -15.57
N ARG A 109 4.21 14.02 -14.54
CA ARG A 109 5.21 14.94 -13.95
C ARG A 109 6.04 14.29 -12.86
N LEU A 110 5.44 13.34 -12.13
CA LEU A 110 6.13 12.53 -11.13
C LEU A 110 6.55 11.21 -11.75
N SER A 111 7.79 10.82 -11.51
CA SER A 111 8.36 9.56 -11.99
C SER A 111 9.30 8.97 -10.95
N ILE A 112 9.47 7.66 -11.02
CA ILE A 112 10.38 6.91 -10.17
C ILE A 112 11.63 6.61 -11.00
N THR A 113 12.80 6.98 -10.49
CA THR A 113 14.08 6.80 -11.17
C THR A 113 14.97 5.91 -10.32
N ARG A 114 15.54 4.85 -10.90
CA ARG A 114 16.55 4.04 -10.21
C ARG A 114 17.85 4.82 -10.11
N LEU A 115 18.62 4.64 -9.04
CA LEU A 115 19.91 5.34 -8.93
C LEU A 115 20.85 5.01 -10.10
N ASN A 116 20.84 3.74 -10.56
CA ASN A 116 21.62 3.27 -11.71
C ASN A 116 21.21 3.95 -13.04
N ASP A 117 19.99 4.48 -13.14
CA ASP A 117 19.48 5.15 -14.34
C ASP A 117 19.90 6.64 -14.40
N LEU A 118 20.53 7.18 -13.33
CA LEU A 118 21.10 8.54 -13.32
C LEU A 118 22.45 8.65 -14.05
N ALA A 119 22.94 7.57 -14.66
CA ALA A 119 24.14 7.58 -15.48
C ALA A 119 23.95 8.40 -16.78
N ILE A 120 24.99 9.14 -17.17
CA ILE A 120 25.00 10.15 -18.26
C ILE A 120 24.61 9.57 -19.65
N VAL A 121 24.67 8.25 -19.84
CA VAL A 121 24.40 7.58 -21.13
C VAL A 121 23.45 6.41 -20.92
N GLY A 122 22.30 6.43 -21.61
CA GLY A 122 21.31 5.36 -21.63
C GLY A 122 20.72 5.16 -23.03
N PHE A 123 20.17 3.98 -23.29
CA PHE A 123 19.58 3.66 -24.60
C PHE A 123 18.28 4.44 -24.83
N ALA A 124 18.14 5.09 -25.99
CA ALA A 124 17.00 5.95 -26.36
C ALA A 124 15.64 5.23 -26.51
N HIS A 125 15.57 3.92 -26.24
CA HIS A 125 14.39 3.08 -26.47
C HIS A 125 13.63 2.72 -25.20
N THR A 126 14.05 3.25 -24.04
CA THR A 126 13.31 3.08 -22.78
C THR A 126 12.09 4.00 -22.81
N LYS A 127 11.04 3.59 -23.52
CA LYS A 127 9.69 4.09 -23.23
C LYS A 127 9.49 3.94 -21.72
N ALA A 128 9.17 5.04 -21.04
CA ALA A 128 8.79 5.01 -19.64
C ALA A 128 7.66 3.99 -19.47
N GLU A 129 7.96 2.82 -18.90
CA GLU A 129 6.93 1.90 -18.47
C GLU A 129 6.06 2.66 -17.45
N MET A 130 4.73 2.59 -17.62
CA MET A 130 3.80 3.29 -16.73
C MET A 130 3.91 2.83 -15.26
N ALA A 131 4.57 1.69 -15.00
CA ALA A 131 4.91 1.23 -13.67
C ALA A 131 6.37 0.77 -13.66
N VAL A 132 7.20 1.42 -12.84
CA VAL A 132 8.61 1.05 -12.69
C VAL A 132 8.71 -0.22 -11.86
N ARG A 133 9.44 -1.22 -12.35
CA ARG A 133 9.75 -2.42 -11.57
C ARG A 133 10.99 -2.17 -10.71
N LEU A 134 10.84 -2.33 -9.40
CA LEU A 134 11.93 -2.20 -8.43
C LEU A 134 12.17 -3.57 -7.79
N ARG A 135 13.43 -3.98 -7.66
CA ARG A 135 13.77 -5.16 -6.84
C ARG A 135 13.72 -4.78 -5.37
N LEU A 136 13.48 -5.75 -4.52
CA LEU A 136 13.64 -5.55 -3.08
C LEU A 136 15.03 -5.01 -2.74
N GLY A 137 15.10 -3.92 -1.97
CA GLY A 137 16.32 -3.22 -1.61
C GLY A 137 16.95 -2.40 -2.73
N GLU A 138 16.32 -2.30 -3.91
CA GLU A 138 16.82 -1.47 -5.00
C GLU A 138 16.63 0.02 -4.69
N GLU A 139 17.71 0.78 -4.86
CA GLU A 139 17.73 2.21 -4.60
C GLU A 139 16.99 2.99 -5.69
N PHE A 140 16.09 3.87 -5.26
CA PHE A 140 15.29 4.71 -6.14
C PHE A 140 15.10 6.12 -5.58
N CYS A 141 14.79 7.05 -6.49
CA CYS A 141 14.43 8.42 -6.20
C CYS A 141 13.11 8.77 -6.91
N LEU A 142 12.42 9.79 -6.40
CA LEU A 142 11.35 10.48 -7.09
C LEU A 142 11.94 11.63 -7.92
N ARG A 143 11.57 11.68 -9.19
CA ARG A 143 11.90 12.78 -10.09
C ARG A 143 10.62 13.51 -10.47
N PHE A 144 10.59 14.81 -10.21
CA PHE A 144 9.43 15.66 -10.43
C PHE A 144 9.80 16.86 -11.33
N ASP A 145 9.00 17.12 -12.37
CA ASP A 145 9.12 18.32 -13.20
C ASP A 145 8.18 19.43 -12.70
N SER A 146 8.71 20.30 -11.85
CA SER A 146 7.95 21.35 -11.19
C SER A 146 7.78 22.59 -12.08
N PRO A 147 6.54 23.06 -12.33
CA PRO A 147 6.32 24.30 -13.07
C PRO A 147 6.73 25.56 -12.29
N HIS A 148 6.79 25.46 -10.95
CA HIS A 148 7.02 26.58 -10.03
C HIS A 148 7.98 26.21 -8.90
N GLN A 149 8.53 27.23 -8.23
CA GLN A 149 9.14 27.02 -6.92
C GLN A 149 8.03 26.89 -5.88
N GLY A 150 8.25 26.07 -4.86
CA GLY A 150 7.26 25.85 -3.82
C GLY A 150 7.70 24.85 -2.76
N HIS A 151 6.72 24.16 -2.19
CA HIS A 151 6.88 23.16 -1.15
C HIS A 151 6.24 21.85 -1.59
N ALA A 152 6.82 20.73 -1.18
CA ALA A 152 6.30 19.41 -1.48
C ALA A 152 6.35 18.48 -0.27
N PHE A 153 5.36 17.62 -0.15
CA PHE A 153 5.42 16.41 0.65
C PHE A 153 4.99 15.21 -0.21
N ALA A 154 5.35 14.00 0.21
CA ALA A 154 4.97 12.79 -0.49
C ALA A 154 4.43 11.73 0.45
N MET A 155 3.59 10.87 -0.10
CA MET A 155 3.00 9.74 0.56
C MET A 155 3.13 8.51 -0.31
N GLN A 156 3.27 7.34 0.31
CA GLN A 156 3.27 6.05 -0.35
C GLN A 156 2.12 5.18 0.15
N CYS A 157 1.45 4.49 -0.77
CA CYS A 157 0.43 3.50 -0.48
C CYS A 157 1.03 2.11 -0.64
N VAL A 158 1.22 1.42 0.48
CA VAL A 158 1.76 0.05 0.54
C VAL A 158 0.67 -0.86 1.08
N ARG A 159 0.26 -1.85 0.28
CA ARG A 159 -0.79 -2.82 0.66
C ARG A 159 -2.09 -2.16 1.15
N GLY A 160 -2.45 -1.01 0.57
CA GLY A 160 -3.66 -0.25 0.91
C GLY A 160 -3.52 0.69 2.12
N ALA A 161 -2.36 0.71 2.79
CA ALA A 161 -2.07 1.64 3.87
C ALA A 161 -1.22 2.80 3.35
N TRP A 162 -1.61 4.03 3.70
CA TRP A 162 -0.88 5.23 3.36
C TRP A 162 0.14 5.58 4.44
N HIS A 163 1.35 5.92 4.02
CA HIS A 163 2.46 6.32 4.87
C HIS A 163 3.06 7.61 4.33
N VAL A 164 3.65 8.43 5.19
CA VAL A 164 4.54 9.51 4.74
C VAL A 164 5.73 8.89 4.03
N LEU A 165 6.09 9.45 2.87
CA LEU A 165 7.33 9.15 2.20
C LEU A 165 8.35 10.25 2.57
N PRO A 166 9.47 9.90 3.21
CA PRO A 166 10.48 10.89 3.58
C PRO A 166 11.11 11.49 2.33
N LEU A 167 11.03 12.82 2.20
CA LEU A 167 11.68 13.59 1.12
C LEU A 167 13.00 14.24 1.57
N SER A 168 13.25 14.24 2.89
CA SER A 168 14.47 14.67 3.54
C SER A 168 14.68 13.84 4.81
N PRO A 169 15.94 13.68 5.31
CA PRO A 169 16.20 13.03 6.60
C PRO A 169 15.57 13.74 7.81
N THR A 170 15.28 15.04 7.70
CA THR A 170 14.86 15.87 8.84
C THR A 170 13.45 16.43 8.72
N CYS A 171 12.89 16.46 7.51
CA CYS A 171 11.64 17.17 7.24
C CYS A 171 10.71 16.35 6.32
N SER A 172 9.45 16.23 6.71
CA SER A 172 8.39 15.61 5.87
C SER A 172 7.97 16.51 4.70
N ILE A 173 8.22 17.81 4.81
CA ILE A 173 7.95 18.82 3.78
C ILE A 173 9.27 19.45 3.37
N VAL A 174 9.54 19.48 2.07
CA VAL A 174 10.76 20.06 1.51
C VAL A 174 10.42 21.21 0.58
N SER A 175 11.32 22.19 0.48
CA SER A 175 11.23 23.19 -0.59
C SER A 175 11.63 22.55 -1.92
N ILE A 176 10.97 22.92 -3.02
CA ILE A 176 11.30 22.49 -4.39
C ILE A 176 11.53 23.69 -5.30
N SER A 177 12.47 23.56 -6.24
CA SER A 177 12.73 24.58 -7.26
C SER A 177 11.90 24.34 -8.52
N LYS A 178 11.74 25.38 -9.35
CA LYS A 178 11.20 25.22 -10.70
C LYS A 178 12.14 24.33 -11.54
N GLY A 179 11.55 23.48 -12.37
CA GLY A 179 12.23 22.52 -13.24
C GLY A 179 12.31 21.13 -12.63
N ILE A 180 13.26 20.33 -13.12
CA ILE A 180 13.46 18.96 -12.66
C ILE A 180 14.08 18.97 -11.26
N VAL A 181 13.40 18.31 -10.32
CA VAL A 181 13.85 18.07 -8.96
C VAL A 181 13.93 16.56 -8.72
N THR A 182 15.00 16.13 -8.06
CA THR A 182 15.19 14.75 -7.61
C THR A 182 15.14 14.71 -6.08
N LEU A 183 14.32 13.82 -5.54
CA LEU A 183 14.08 13.63 -4.12
C LEU A 183 14.17 12.13 -3.77
N PRO A 184 14.50 11.75 -2.53
CA PRO A 184 14.85 12.61 -1.40
C PRO A 184 16.18 13.33 -1.58
N ARG A 185 16.37 14.41 -0.83
CA ARG A 185 17.65 15.12 -0.74
C ARG A 185 17.90 15.65 0.66
N ASP A 186 19.16 15.82 1.00
CA ASP A 186 19.57 16.58 2.16
C ASP A 186 19.26 18.07 1.93
N GLU A 187 18.70 18.75 2.92
CA GLU A 187 18.34 20.17 2.81
C GLU A 187 19.55 21.10 2.94
N GLN A 188 20.65 20.64 3.55
CA GLN A 188 21.83 21.45 3.81
C GLN A 188 22.69 21.61 2.55
N ASP A 189 22.94 20.51 1.84
CA ASP A 189 23.85 20.48 0.69
C ASP A 189 23.17 20.12 -0.64
N GLY A 190 21.89 19.69 -0.61
CA GLY A 190 21.13 19.29 -1.78
C GLY A 190 21.49 17.91 -2.33
N THR A 191 22.32 17.14 -1.62
CA THR A 191 22.74 15.80 -2.03
C THR A 191 21.52 14.88 -2.09
N VAL A 192 21.35 14.17 -3.22
CA VAL A 192 20.28 13.20 -3.38
C VAL A 192 20.55 11.98 -2.49
N ILE A 193 19.55 11.59 -1.70
CA ILE A 193 19.62 10.45 -0.79
C ILE A 193 18.57 9.44 -1.27
N PRO A 194 18.97 8.32 -1.92
CA PRO A 194 18.01 7.37 -2.44
C PRO A 194 17.23 6.66 -1.32
N LEU A 195 16.01 6.24 -1.64
CA LEU A 195 15.20 5.34 -0.82
C LEU A 195 15.39 3.90 -1.28
N ALA A 196 15.16 2.96 -0.37
CA ALA A 196 15.07 1.55 -0.69
C ALA A 196 13.87 0.95 0.08
N ASP A 197 13.09 0.11 -0.58
CA ASP A 197 12.05 -0.66 0.10
C ASP A 197 12.62 -2.01 0.51
N HIS A 198 12.37 -2.40 1.76
CA HIS A 198 12.85 -3.66 2.34
C HIS A 198 11.72 -4.66 2.58
N GLU A 199 10.48 -4.33 2.21
CA GLU A 199 9.36 -5.27 2.26
C GLU A 199 8.80 -5.58 0.86
N ASP A 200 8.40 -6.83 0.64
CA ASP A 200 7.64 -7.24 -0.55
C ASP A 200 6.23 -6.64 -0.51
N GLY A 201 6.12 -5.37 -0.90
CA GLY A 201 4.87 -4.59 -0.92
C GLY A 201 3.96 -4.90 -2.11
N GLY A 202 4.49 -5.53 -3.17
CA GLY A 202 3.81 -5.67 -4.45
C GLY A 202 3.63 -4.33 -5.16
N LYS A 203 2.40 -3.97 -5.54
CA LYS A 203 2.14 -2.67 -6.19
C LYS A 203 2.17 -1.56 -5.14
N VAL A 204 2.98 -0.54 -5.38
CA VAL A 204 3.10 0.65 -4.53
C VAL A 204 2.72 1.89 -5.32
N GLY A 205 1.83 2.70 -4.74
CA GLY A 205 1.43 4.00 -5.29
C GLY A 205 2.13 5.13 -4.56
N PHE A 206 2.52 6.17 -5.27
CA PHE A 206 3.13 7.38 -4.71
C PHE A 206 2.29 8.58 -5.09
N ILE A 207 2.03 9.45 -4.12
CA ILE A 207 1.40 10.76 -4.32
C ILE A 207 2.36 11.82 -3.80
N MET A 208 2.65 12.81 -4.63
CA MET A 208 3.36 14.01 -4.24
C MET A 208 2.39 15.19 -4.29
N ALA A 209 2.23 15.88 -3.18
CA ALA A 209 1.47 17.12 -3.10
C ALA A 209 2.44 18.30 -3.20
N VAL A 210 2.12 19.27 -4.05
CA VAL A 210 2.99 20.41 -4.36
C VAL A 210 2.19 21.70 -4.23
N SER A 211 2.75 22.70 -3.54
CA SER A 211 2.12 24.00 -3.32
C SER A 211 3.11 25.14 -3.53
N ILE A 212 2.68 26.24 -4.14
CA ILE A 212 3.48 27.48 -4.22
C ILE A 212 3.58 28.22 -2.89
N SER A 213 2.71 27.91 -1.94
CA SER A 213 2.68 28.48 -0.59
C SER A 213 3.02 27.42 0.46
N PRO A 214 3.55 27.80 1.62
CA PRO A 214 3.75 26.86 2.73
C PRO A 214 2.44 26.12 3.05
N PHE A 215 2.57 24.84 3.39
CA PHE A 215 1.44 24.06 3.89
C PHE A 215 1.03 24.55 5.29
N PRO A 216 -0.25 24.47 5.65
CA PRO A 216 -0.73 24.92 6.95
C PRO A 216 -0.25 23.99 8.06
N ASP A 217 0.02 24.53 9.25
CA ASP A 217 0.61 23.79 10.38
C ASP A 217 -0.19 22.54 10.78
N ASP A 218 -1.52 22.58 10.68
CA ASP A 218 -2.39 21.43 10.97
C ASP A 218 -2.13 20.24 10.04
N LEU A 219 -1.72 20.50 8.80
CA LEU A 219 -1.31 19.46 7.87
C LEU A 219 0.08 18.91 8.23
N ILE A 220 1.00 19.79 8.62
CA ILE A 220 2.36 19.42 9.04
C ILE A 220 2.30 18.48 10.24
N ASP A 221 1.49 18.82 11.24
CA ASP A 221 1.29 18.01 12.45
C ASP A 221 0.76 16.61 12.13
N ARG A 222 -0.16 16.49 11.16
CA ARG A 222 -0.67 15.20 10.69
C ARG A 222 0.39 14.38 9.97
N LEU A 223 1.27 15.02 9.20
CA LEU A 223 2.40 14.39 8.51
C LEU A 223 3.56 14.00 9.44
N ALA A 224 3.53 14.39 10.71
CA ALA A 224 4.54 13.99 11.69
C ALA A 224 4.20 12.64 12.38
N ILE A 225 3.06 12.03 12.05
CA ILE A 225 2.65 10.75 12.64
C ILE A 225 3.48 9.61 12.07
N ASP A 226 4.07 8.80 12.96
CA ASP A 226 4.78 7.58 12.59
C ASP A 226 3.80 6.46 12.20
N GLY A 227 4.15 5.73 11.13
CA GLY A 227 3.44 4.52 10.72
C GLY A 227 2.37 4.77 9.64
N ALA A 228 1.36 3.90 9.63
CA ALA A 228 0.26 3.99 8.67
C ALA A 228 -0.78 5.01 9.15
N PHE A 229 -1.25 5.86 8.25
CA PHE A 229 -2.35 6.77 8.56
C PHE A 229 -3.67 6.03 8.73
N ASP A 230 -4.40 6.40 9.78
CA ASP A 230 -5.79 6.01 9.93
C ASP A 230 -6.71 6.88 9.05
N ARG A 231 -7.94 6.42 8.87
CA ARG A 231 -8.94 7.11 8.04
C ARG A 231 -9.21 8.55 8.51
N PRO A 232 -9.42 8.85 9.81
CA PRO A 232 -9.59 10.23 10.28
C PRO A 232 -8.42 11.16 9.93
N THR A 233 -7.18 10.64 9.95
CA THR A 233 -6.00 11.40 9.56
C THR A 233 -6.01 11.69 8.06
N LEU A 234 -6.26 10.67 7.23
CA LEU A 234 -6.38 10.82 5.77
C LEU A 234 -7.50 11.79 5.37
N ASP A 235 -8.67 11.69 6.00
CA ASP A 235 -9.78 12.60 5.77
C ASP A 235 -9.42 14.04 6.18
N GLY A 236 -8.61 14.21 7.23
CA GLY A 236 -8.07 15.49 7.65
C GLY A 236 -7.14 16.10 6.60
N ILE A 237 -6.16 15.32 6.14
CA ILE A 237 -5.20 15.71 5.08
C ILE A 237 -5.96 16.12 3.82
N ALA A 238 -6.94 15.30 3.39
CA ALA A 238 -7.74 15.56 2.21
C ALA A 238 -8.51 16.87 2.30
N ARG A 239 -9.13 17.16 3.46
CA ARG A 239 -9.83 18.44 3.68
C ARG A 239 -8.89 19.64 3.65
N SER A 240 -7.71 19.55 4.28
CA SER A 240 -6.74 20.66 4.27
C SER A 240 -6.23 20.95 2.85
N ILE A 241 -6.05 19.92 2.02
CA ILE A 241 -5.70 20.08 0.60
C ILE A 241 -6.88 20.57 -0.26
N ALA A 242 -8.08 20.04 -0.04
CA ALA A 242 -9.27 20.46 -0.79
C ALA A 242 -9.65 21.93 -0.53
N ALA A 243 -9.38 22.44 0.68
CA ALA A 243 -9.55 23.85 1.01
C ALA A 243 -8.47 24.77 0.41
N SER A 244 -7.41 24.20 -0.19
CA SER A 244 -6.28 24.93 -0.75
C SER A 244 -6.29 24.88 -2.28
N ASP A 245 -6.60 26.01 -2.92
CA ASP A 245 -6.65 26.12 -4.39
C ASP A 245 -5.27 25.98 -5.06
N ASN A 246 -4.19 26.13 -4.29
CA ASN A 246 -2.82 26.17 -4.79
C ASN A 246 -2.06 24.84 -4.67
N VAL A 247 -2.73 23.75 -4.26
CA VAL A 247 -2.11 22.44 -4.11
C VAL A 247 -2.40 21.56 -5.33
N ALA A 248 -1.35 21.09 -6.00
CA ALA A 248 -1.44 20.09 -7.05
C ALA A 248 -1.03 18.72 -6.50
N LEU A 249 -1.70 17.66 -6.96
CA LEU A 249 -1.37 16.28 -6.63
C LEU A 249 -0.77 15.60 -7.86
N HIS A 250 0.30 14.84 -7.68
CA HIS A 250 0.95 14.11 -8.76
C HIS A 250 1.17 12.66 -8.36
N GLU A 251 0.83 11.74 -9.26
CA GLU A 251 0.92 10.31 -8.98
C GLU A 251 2.00 9.59 -9.80
N ALA A 252 2.61 8.59 -9.17
CA ALA A 252 3.48 7.60 -9.79
C ALA A 252 3.23 6.21 -9.19
N ASN A 253 3.56 5.15 -9.93
CA ASN A 253 3.35 3.79 -9.48
C ASN A 253 4.63 2.95 -9.70
N ALA A 254 4.93 2.07 -8.76
CA ALA A 254 5.93 1.02 -8.90
C ALA A 254 5.34 -0.36 -8.63
N LEU A 255 6.02 -1.37 -9.16
CA LEU A 255 5.84 -2.76 -8.78
C LEU A 255 7.13 -3.25 -8.15
N ILE A 256 7.07 -3.61 -6.86
CA ILE A 256 8.18 -4.18 -6.12
C ILE A 256 8.14 -5.70 -6.31
N ILE A 257 9.24 -6.27 -6.80
CA ILE A 257 9.38 -7.70 -7.19
C ILE A 257 10.61 -8.37 -6.59
#